data_AF-A0A962DTY9-F1
#
_entry.id   AF-A0A962DTY9-F1
#
_cell.length_a   1.000
_cell.length_b   1.000
_cell.length_c   1.000
_cell.angle_alpha   90.00
_cell.angle_beta   90.00
_cell.angle_gamma   90.00
#
_symmetry.space_group_name_H-M   'P 1'
#
loop_
_entity.id
_entity.type
_entity.pdbx_description
1 polymer ?
#
loop_
_entity_poly.entity_id
_entity_poly.type
_entity_poly.pdbx_seq_one_letter_code
_entity_poly.pdbx_strand_id
1 'polypeptide(L)'
;YLYHLLAVSSLVLEYGGSEDQAIAGLLHDAVEDGGAHHEAAIRERFGEAVAAIVMDCTDGTAEGKAEPTDRQGRIADWWARKLAYLEHLRHEPDASLLVGGCDKLHNARAIVHDLEDPNVGVAVFGRFTAGREGTLRYYQAIAEILTTRGAPMARAFDAVVSRMHALAGATTRRSLETAVPIEDIRAYLETDYRVHGDSAFTLRVGEVSEAL
;
A
#
# COMPACT_ATOMS: atom_id res chain seq x y z
N TYR A 1 -14.29 6.97 8.47
CA TYR A 1 -13.24 5.99 8.81
C TYR A 1 -13.80 4.68 9.34
N LEU A 2 -14.69 4.68 10.35
CA LEU A 2 -15.25 3.45 10.95
C LEU A 2 -15.77 2.40 9.93
N TYR A 3 -16.40 2.82 8.83
CA TYR A 3 -16.83 1.93 7.75
C TYR A 3 -15.69 1.05 7.21
N HIS A 4 -14.50 1.62 7.00
CA HIS A 4 -13.32 0.88 6.52
C HIS A 4 -12.92 -0.21 7.51
N LEU A 5 -12.77 0.15 8.79
CA LEU A 5 -12.38 -0.78 9.86
C LEU A 5 -13.37 -1.96 9.99
N LEU A 6 -14.67 -1.66 9.92
CA LEU A 6 -15.72 -2.68 9.93
C LEU A 6 -15.66 -3.58 8.69
N ALA A 7 -15.40 -2.99 7.51
CA ALA A 7 -15.30 -3.76 6.28
C ALA A 7 -14.07 -4.68 6.27
N VAL A 8 -12.92 -4.22 6.76
CA VAL A 8 -11.71 -5.06 6.88
C VAL A 8 -11.94 -6.21 7.85
N SER A 9 -12.49 -5.93 9.03
CA SER A 9 -12.85 -6.96 10.01
C SER A 9 -13.83 -8.00 9.42
N SER A 10 -14.85 -7.54 8.68
CA SER A 10 -15.79 -8.44 8.00
C SER A 10 -15.12 -9.29 6.92
N LEU A 11 -14.18 -8.73 6.15
CA LEU A 11 -13.47 -9.48 5.11
C LEU A 11 -12.56 -10.54 5.73
N VAL A 12 -11.90 -10.24 6.85
CA VAL A 12 -11.08 -11.23 7.56
C VAL A 12 -11.91 -12.45 7.93
N LEU A 13 -13.12 -12.25 8.46
CA LEU A 13 -14.05 -13.35 8.74
C LEU A 13 -14.53 -14.07 7.47
N GLU A 14 -14.88 -13.32 6.41
CA GLU A 14 -15.30 -13.87 5.12
C GLU A 14 -14.24 -14.82 4.52
N TYR A 15 -12.96 -14.47 4.66
CA TYR A 15 -11.84 -15.25 4.15
C TYR A 15 -11.25 -16.25 5.16
N GLY A 16 -11.97 -16.56 6.24
CA GLY A 16 -11.65 -17.66 7.15
C GLY A 16 -10.69 -17.32 8.30
N GLY A 17 -10.52 -16.04 8.60
CA GLY A 17 -9.74 -15.59 9.75
C GLY A 17 -10.39 -15.92 11.10
N SER A 18 -9.56 -15.94 12.14
CA SER A 18 -10.00 -16.11 13.52
C SER A 18 -10.66 -14.84 14.08
N GLU A 19 -11.26 -14.96 15.27
CA GLU A 19 -11.75 -13.81 16.04
C GLU A 19 -10.62 -12.81 16.32
N ASP A 20 -9.45 -13.28 16.76
CA ASP A 20 -8.28 -12.42 17.01
C ASP A 20 -7.87 -11.65 15.74
N GLN A 21 -7.84 -12.31 14.57
CA GLN A 21 -7.55 -11.63 13.31
C GLN A 21 -8.63 -10.63 12.93
N ALA A 22 -9.90 -10.92 13.21
CA ALA A 22 -11.00 -9.99 12.94
C ALA A 22 -10.97 -8.76 13.85
N ILE A 23 -10.59 -8.94 15.13
CA ILE A 23 -10.34 -7.85 16.07
C ILE A 23 -9.13 -7.04 15.59
N ALA A 24 -8.04 -7.70 15.19
CA ALA A 24 -6.87 -7.02 14.64
C ALA A 24 -7.23 -6.22 13.36
N GLY A 25 -8.06 -6.77 12.47
CA GLY A 25 -8.57 -6.04 11.31
C GLY A 25 -9.44 -4.83 11.65
N LEU A 26 -10.16 -4.85 12.77
CA LEU A 26 -10.87 -3.67 13.27
C LEU A 26 -9.92 -2.60 13.83
N LEU A 27 -8.75 -3.00 14.31
CA LEU A 27 -7.78 -2.17 15.02
C LEU A 27 -6.51 -1.85 14.20
N HIS A 28 -6.39 -2.33 12.96
CA HIS A 28 -5.14 -2.30 12.22
C HIS A 28 -4.55 -0.89 12.05
N ASP A 29 -5.40 0.12 11.83
CA ASP A 29 -4.97 1.51 11.71
C ASP A 29 -4.76 2.24 13.05
N ALA A 30 -5.16 1.64 14.17
CA ALA A 30 -5.20 2.34 15.46
C ALA A 30 -3.81 2.82 15.90
N VAL A 31 -2.77 2.02 15.65
CA VAL A 31 -1.39 2.39 15.99
C VAL A 31 -0.77 3.29 14.91
N GLU A 32 -1.07 3.05 13.63
CA GLU A 32 -0.55 3.87 12.52
C GLU A 32 -1.05 5.33 12.60
N ASP A 33 -2.35 5.51 12.82
CA ASP A 33 -2.99 6.83 12.84
C ASP A 33 -3.07 7.45 14.24
N GLY A 34 -3.23 6.62 15.26
CA GLY A 34 -3.37 7.05 16.64
C GLY A 34 -2.03 7.13 17.40
N GLY A 35 -0.99 6.44 16.91
CA GLY A 35 0.34 6.41 17.50
C GLY A 35 0.60 5.20 18.42
N ALA A 36 1.90 4.96 18.69
CA ALA A 36 2.41 3.78 19.40
C ALA A 36 1.80 3.55 20.80
N HIS A 37 1.30 4.60 21.45
CA HIS A 37 0.72 4.50 22.79
C HIS A 37 -0.54 3.62 22.88
N HIS A 38 -1.19 3.31 21.74
CA HIS A 38 -2.33 2.39 21.71
C HIS A 38 -1.95 0.92 21.90
N GLU A 39 -0.71 0.53 21.60
CA GLU A 39 -0.27 -0.87 21.63
C GLU A 39 -0.51 -1.53 22.99
N ALA A 40 -0.13 -0.87 24.09
CA ALA A 40 -0.27 -1.40 25.44
C ALA A 40 -1.73 -1.69 25.79
N ALA A 41 -2.64 -0.77 25.42
CA ALA A 41 -4.07 -0.93 25.67
C ALA A 41 -4.70 -2.04 24.80
N ILE A 42 -4.21 -2.21 23.56
CA ILE A 42 -4.65 -3.30 22.69
C ILE A 42 -4.23 -4.65 23.29
N ARG A 43 -2.97 -4.76 23.70
CA ARG A 43 -2.41 -5.98 24.32
C ARG A 43 -3.12 -6.34 25.62
N GLU A 44 -3.41 -5.36 26.47
CA GLU A 44 -4.12 -5.57 27.73
C GLU A 44 -5.56 -6.07 27.51
N ARG A 45 -6.27 -5.51 26.52
CA ARG A 45 -7.70 -5.77 26.32
C ARG A 45 -8.00 -6.95 25.42
N PHE A 46 -7.14 -7.23 24.45
CA PHE A 46 -7.38 -8.20 23.37
C PHE A 46 -6.27 -9.26 23.26
N GLY A 47 -5.21 -9.16 24.07
CA GLY A 47 -4.16 -10.17 24.16
C GLY A 47 -3.02 -10.00 23.16
N GLU A 48 -2.02 -10.86 23.31
CA GLU A 48 -0.76 -10.81 22.55
C GLU A 48 -0.96 -11.02 21.05
N ALA A 49 -1.81 -11.98 20.66
CA ALA A 49 -2.01 -12.33 19.26
C ALA A 49 -2.57 -11.14 18.46
N VAL A 50 -3.55 -10.43 19.01
CA VAL A 50 -4.13 -9.23 18.39
C VAL A 50 -3.09 -8.12 18.30
N ALA A 51 -2.38 -7.84 19.40
CA ALA A 51 -1.36 -6.80 19.41
C ALA A 51 -0.26 -7.06 18.38
N ALA A 52 0.24 -8.30 18.29
CA ALA A 52 1.25 -8.68 17.30
C ALA A 52 0.78 -8.42 15.86
N ILE A 53 -0.44 -8.83 15.51
CA ILE A 53 -0.99 -8.60 14.16
C ILE A 53 -1.15 -7.11 13.86
N VAL A 54 -1.65 -6.31 14.83
CA VAL A 54 -1.80 -4.86 14.64
C VAL A 54 -0.44 -4.19 14.41
N MET A 55 0.59 -4.61 15.15
CA MET A 55 1.95 -4.09 14.97
C MET A 55 2.54 -4.49 13.62
N ASP A 56 2.30 -5.72 13.15
CA ASP A 56 2.73 -6.16 11.81
C ASP A 56 2.06 -5.36 10.69
N CYS A 57 0.80 -4.94 10.89
CA CYS A 57 0.05 -4.11 9.95
C CYS A 57 0.47 -2.63 9.96
N THR A 58 1.21 -2.18 10.98
CA THR A 58 1.58 -0.77 11.13
C THR A 58 2.83 -0.47 10.31
N ASP A 59 2.66 0.27 9.21
CA ASP A 59 3.72 0.56 8.23
C ASP A 59 4.67 1.69 8.70
N GLY A 60 5.32 1.52 9.85
CA GLY A 60 6.24 2.52 10.44
C GLY A 60 5.51 3.80 10.87
N THR A 61 5.51 4.08 12.18
CA THR A 61 4.78 5.23 12.73
C THR A 61 5.10 6.53 11.99
N ALA A 62 4.09 7.41 11.89
CA ALA A 62 4.18 8.72 11.21
C ALA A 62 5.30 9.65 11.73
N GLU A 63 6.02 9.24 12.77
CA GLU A 63 7.04 9.97 13.52
C GLU A 63 8.42 10.01 12.82
N GLY A 64 8.61 9.28 11.71
CA GLY A 64 9.84 9.32 10.89
C GLY A 64 9.74 10.10 9.57
N LYS A 65 8.60 10.74 9.30
CA LYS A 65 8.32 11.40 8.01
C LYS A 65 9.14 12.69 7.87
N ALA A 66 10.34 12.61 7.29
CA ALA A 66 10.95 13.78 6.67
C ALA A 66 10.08 14.17 5.47
N GLU A 67 9.23 15.18 5.60
CA GLU A 67 8.37 15.62 4.50
C GLU A 67 9.23 16.18 3.35
N PRO A 68 9.27 15.52 2.18
CA PRO A 68 10.06 16.02 1.07
C PRO A 68 9.46 17.35 0.58
N THR A 69 10.31 18.35 0.40
CA THR A 69 9.89 19.73 0.08
C THR A 69 9.40 19.90 -1.35
N ASP A 70 9.75 19.00 -2.26
CA ASP A 70 9.36 19.05 -3.68
C ASP A 70 8.64 17.79 -4.16
N ARG A 71 8.05 17.87 -5.36
CA ARG A 71 7.32 16.74 -5.98
C ARG A 71 8.24 15.54 -6.20
N GLN A 72 9.49 15.81 -6.56
CA GLN A 72 10.49 14.79 -6.84
C GLN A 72 10.76 13.91 -5.63
N GLY A 73 11.04 14.53 -4.49
CA GLY A 73 11.31 13.85 -3.23
C GLY A 73 10.09 13.07 -2.74
N ARG A 74 8.87 13.59 -2.91
CA ARG A 74 7.64 12.86 -2.52
C ARG A 74 7.45 11.59 -3.33
N ILE A 75 7.73 11.63 -4.64
CA ILE A 75 7.67 10.43 -5.48
C ILE A 75 8.76 9.45 -5.07
N ALA A 76 10.00 9.90 -4.88
CA ALA A 76 11.11 9.02 -4.49
C ALA A 76 10.85 8.32 -3.13
N ASP A 77 10.38 9.07 -2.12
CA ASP A 77 9.98 8.54 -0.82
C ASP A 77 8.86 7.49 -0.96
N TRP A 78 7.82 7.82 -1.75
CA TRP A 78 6.72 6.89 -2.00
C TRP A 78 7.23 5.56 -2.58
N TRP A 79 8.13 5.62 -3.58
CA TRP A 79 8.71 4.42 -4.19
C TRP A 79 9.49 3.59 -3.18
N ALA A 80 10.36 4.23 -2.39
CA ALA A 80 11.15 3.54 -1.37
C ALA A 80 10.25 2.80 -0.36
N ARG A 81 9.22 3.48 0.15
CA ARG A 81 8.26 2.88 1.09
C ARG A 81 7.45 1.76 0.47
N LYS A 82 6.98 1.92 -0.77
CA LYS A 82 6.19 0.87 -1.42
C LYS A 82 7.01 -0.36 -1.78
N LEU A 83 8.28 -0.21 -2.16
CA LEU A 83 9.18 -1.34 -2.36
C LEU A 83 9.50 -2.06 -1.05
N ALA A 84 9.76 -1.32 0.03
CA ALA A 84 9.97 -1.90 1.36
C ALA A 84 8.73 -2.70 1.83
N TYR A 85 7.53 -2.12 1.65
CA TYR A 85 6.27 -2.81 1.96
C TYR A 85 6.08 -4.09 1.14
N LEU A 86 6.36 -4.05 -0.18
CA LEU A 86 6.25 -5.24 -1.02
C LEU A 86 7.22 -6.34 -0.60
N GLU A 87 8.41 -5.98 -0.10
CA GLU A 87 9.35 -6.96 0.44
C GLU A 87 8.86 -7.54 1.77
N HIS A 88 8.39 -6.69 2.69
CA HIS A 88 7.77 -7.12 3.94
C HIS A 88 6.63 -8.12 3.70
N LEU A 89 5.71 -7.80 2.76
CA LEU A 89 4.57 -8.65 2.41
C LEU A 89 4.97 -10.07 1.93
N ARG A 90 6.18 -10.23 1.36
CA ARG A 90 6.69 -11.56 0.95
C ARG A 90 7.05 -12.45 2.14
N HIS A 91 7.28 -11.87 3.32
CA HIS A 91 7.81 -12.57 4.48
C HIS A 91 6.93 -12.43 5.73
N GLU A 92 5.94 -11.55 5.68
CA GLU A 92 4.96 -11.33 6.74
C GLU A 92 4.28 -12.64 7.17
N PRO A 93 4.03 -12.87 8.48
CA PRO A 93 3.32 -14.05 8.95
C PRO A 93 1.95 -14.20 8.31
N ASP A 94 1.52 -15.43 8.01
CA ASP A 94 0.23 -15.68 7.32
C ASP A 94 -0.98 -15.09 8.06
N ALA A 95 -0.91 -15.04 9.40
CA ALA A 95 -1.95 -14.44 10.22
C ALA A 95 -2.12 -12.93 9.96
N SER A 96 -1.00 -12.20 9.84
CA SER A 96 -0.96 -10.76 9.58
C SER A 96 -1.20 -10.45 8.09
N LEU A 97 -0.67 -11.29 7.20
CA LEU A 97 -0.92 -11.24 5.76
C LEU A 97 -2.42 -11.30 5.44
N LEU A 98 -3.21 -12.07 6.20
CA LEU A 98 -4.65 -12.12 6.02
C LEU A 98 -5.28 -10.73 6.26
N VAL A 99 -4.92 -10.07 7.35
CA VAL A 99 -5.47 -8.76 7.73
C VAL A 99 -5.02 -7.67 6.75
N GLY A 100 -3.71 -7.57 6.49
CA GLY A 100 -3.17 -6.61 5.51
C GLY A 100 -3.72 -6.83 4.10
N GLY A 101 -3.90 -8.09 3.68
CA GLY A 101 -4.53 -8.41 2.40
C GLY A 101 -6.01 -7.99 2.33
N CYS A 102 -6.75 -8.10 3.44
CA CYS A 102 -8.15 -7.66 3.52
C CYS A 102 -8.29 -6.13 3.52
N ASP A 103 -7.39 -5.41 4.19
CA ASP A 103 -7.25 -3.95 4.08
C ASP A 103 -7.05 -3.55 2.61
N LYS A 104 -6.01 -4.11 1.97
CA LYS A 104 -5.71 -3.77 0.57
C LYS A 104 -6.86 -4.14 -0.37
N LEU A 105 -7.57 -5.24 -0.13
CA LEU A 105 -8.76 -5.61 -0.90
C LEU A 105 -9.87 -4.56 -0.78
N HIS A 106 -10.14 -4.09 0.44
CA HIS A 106 -11.11 -3.03 0.65
C HIS A 106 -10.70 -1.74 -0.09
N ASN A 107 -9.42 -1.35 0.02
CA ASN A 107 -8.89 -0.16 -0.65
C ASN A 107 -8.95 -0.28 -2.18
N ALA A 108 -8.63 -1.45 -2.73
CA ALA A 108 -8.76 -1.72 -4.16
C ALA A 108 -10.22 -1.59 -4.63
N ARG A 109 -11.19 -2.11 -3.85
CA ARG A 109 -12.62 -1.99 -4.14
C ARG A 109 -13.08 -0.54 -4.11
N ALA A 110 -12.60 0.26 -3.15
CA ALA A 110 -12.91 1.69 -3.07
C ALA A 110 -12.40 2.45 -4.31
N ILE A 111 -11.17 2.15 -4.76
CA ILE A 111 -10.63 2.75 -6.01
C ILE A 111 -11.46 2.35 -7.22
N VAL A 112 -11.86 1.08 -7.33
CA VAL A 112 -12.72 0.61 -8.43
C VAL A 112 -14.08 1.32 -8.40
N HIS A 113 -14.69 1.48 -7.22
CA HIS A 113 -15.94 2.21 -7.07
C HIS A 113 -15.81 3.67 -7.55
N ASP A 114 -14.72 4.36 -7.17
CA ASP A 114 -14.46 5.73 -7.65
C ASP A 114 -14.20 5.77 -9.17
N LEU A 115 -13.56 4.75 -9.75
CA LEU A 115 -13.39 4.64 -11.19
C LEU A 115 -14.70 4.40 -11.94
N GLU A 116 -15.69 3.77 -11.30
CA GLU A 116 -17.02 3.51 -11.86
C GLU A 116 -17.94 4.73 -11.81
N ASP A 117 -17.70 5.67 -10.88
CA ASP A 117 -18.46 6.92 -10.80
C ASP A 117 -18.11 7.84 -11.99
N PRO A 118 -19.05 8.16 -12.90
CA PRO A 118 -18.81 9.02 -14.05
C PRO A 118 -18.37 10.45 -13.69
N ASN A 119 -18.62 10.90 -12.46
CA ASN A 119 -18.21 12.21 -11.97
C ASN A 119 -16.76 12.23 -11.44
N VAL A 120 -16.20 11.04 -11.18
CA VAL A 120 -14.83 10.88 -10.67
C VAL A 120 -13.94 10.23 -11.73
N GLY A 121 -14.24 8.97 -12.09
CA GLY A 121 -13.48 8.21 -13.09
C GLY A 121 -11.98 8.23 -12.83
N VAL A 122 -11.19 8.44 -13.90
CA VAL A 122 -9.72 8.47 -13.81
C VAL A 122 -9.17 9.63 -12.97
N ALA A 123 -9.98 10.64 -12.61
CA ALA A 123 -9.54 11.73 -11.75
C ALA A 123 -9.22 11.28 -10.32
N VAL A 124 -9.71 10.10 -9.90
CA VAL A 124 -9.36 9.50 -8.59
C VAL A 124 -7.85 9.39 -8.39
N PHE A 125 -7.10 9.15 -9.47
CA PHE A 125 -5.65 8.99 -9.42
C PHE A 125 -4.91 10.26 -9.01
N GLY A 126 -5.52 11.44 -9.15
CA GLY A 126 -4.94 12.71 -8.69
C GLY A 126 -4.74 12.80 -7.17
N ARG A 127 -5.38 11.90 -6.40
CA ARG A 127 -5.22 11.79 -4.95
C ARG A 127 -3.99 10.97 -4.53
N PHE A 128 -3.37 10.25 -5.46
CA PHE A 128 -2.24 9.35 -5.18
C PHE A 128 -0.91 9.98 -5.60
N THR A 129 0.09 9.89 -4.73
CA THR A 129 1.44 10.45 -4.98
C THR A 129 2.07 9.94 -6.27
N ALA A 130 1.85 8.67 -6.62
CA ALA A 130 2.42 8.04 -7.82
C ALA A 130 1.48 8.07 -9.04
N GLY A 131 0.36 8.80 -8.94
CA GLY A 131 -0.64 8.92 -9.99
C GLY A 131 -1.22 7.57 -10.43
N ARG A 132 -1.75 7.55 -11.66
CA ARG A 132 -2.40 6.37 -12.25
C ARG A 132 -1.44 5.19 -12.35
N GLU A 133 -0.34 5.38 -13.05
CA GLU A 133 0.52 4.26 -13.43
C GLU A 133 1.18 3.63 -12.20
N GLY A 134 1.60 4.43 -11.22
CA GLY A 134 2.27 3.93 -10.01
C GLY A 134 1.31 3.17 -9.12
N THR A 135 0.08 3.67 -9.00
CA THR A 135 -0.99 2.98 -8.28
C THR A 135 -1.30 1.62 -8.93
N LEU A 136 -1.49 1.59 -10.25
CA LEU A 136 -1.77 0.35 -10.99
C LEU A 136 -0.66 -0.68 -10.84
N ARG A 137 0.61 -0.27 -10.93
CA ARG A 137 1.77 -1.15 -10.75
C ARG A 137 1.90 -1.68 -9.32
N TYR A 138 1.67 -0.82 -8.32
CA TYR A 138 1.73 -1.21 -6.92
C TYR A 138 0.66 -2.26 -6.57
N TYR A 139 -0.59 -2.03 -6.96
CA TYR A 139 -1.67 -3.01 -6.75
C TYR A 139 -1.45 -4.30 -7.55
N GLN A 140 -0.84 -4.22 -8.74
CA GLN A 140 -0.43 -5.41 -9.49
C GLN A 140 0.61 -6.24 -8.74
N ALA A 141 1.63 -5.59 -8.14
CA ALA A 141 2.66 -6.28 -7.36
C ALA A 141 2.08 -6.98 -6.12
N ILE A 142 1.14 -6.33 -5.42
CA ILE A 142 0.43 -6.95 -4.29
C ILE A 142 -0.35 -8.19 -4.77
N ALA A 143 -1.06 -8.10 -5.90
CA ALA A 143 -1.84 -9.23 -6.41
C ALA A 143 -0.96 -10.46 -6.71
N GLU A 144 0.22 -10.23 -7.29
CA GLU A 144 1.20 -11.28 -7.58
C GLU A 144 1.78 -11.90 -6.29
N ILE A 145 2.10 -11.08 -5.29
CA ILE A 145 2.61 -11.55 -3.99
C ILE A 145 1.54 -12.38 -3.27
N LEU A 146 0.31 -11.86 -3.13
CA LEU A 146 -0.78 -12.56 -2.47
C LEU A 146 -1.10 -13.89 -3.16
N THR A 147 -1.07 -13.92 -4.50
CA THR A 147 -1.25 -15.16 -5.28
C THR A 147 -0.13 -16.16 -5.01
N THR A 148 1.13 -15.70 -5.02
CA THR A 148 2.30 -16.55 -4.76
C THR A 148 2.30 -17.11 -3.34
N ARG A 149 1.89 -16.30 -2.35
CA ARG A 149 1.73 -16.71 -0.95
C ARG A 149 0.52 -17.63 -0.72
N GLY A 150 -0.36 -17.80 -1.72
CA GLY A 150 -1.58 -18.60 -1.59
C GLY A 150 -2.60 -17.97 -0.63
N ALA A 151 -2.59 -16.64 -0.50
CA ALA A 151 -3.45 -15.95 0.46
C ALA A 151 -4.95 -16.18 0.15
N PRO A 152 -5.82 -16.36 1.16
CA PRO A 152 -7.21 -16.75 0.93
C PRO A 152 -8.01 -15.79 0.03
N MET A 153 -7.75 -14.48 0.14
CA MET A 153 -8.43 -13.45 -0.66
C MET A 153 -7.77 -13.18 -2.02
N ALA A 154 -6.64 -13.82 -2.35
CA ALA A 154 -5.80 -13.45 -3.50
C ALA A 154 -6.59 -13.42 -4.83
N ARG A 155 -7.49 -14.40 -5.04
CA ARG A 155 -8.33 -14.43 -6.25
C ARG A 155 -9.31 -13.26 -6.32
N ALA A 156 -9.92 -12.89 -5.21
CA ALA A 156 -10.84 -11.76 -5.15
C ALA A 156 -10.09 -10.44 -5.36
N PHE A 157 -8.89 -10.32 -4.76
CA PHE A 157 -8.01 -9.19 -4.96
C PHE A 157 -7.57 -9.04 -6.41
N ASP A 158 -7.09 -10.10 -7.05
CA ASP A 158 -6.66 -10.09 -8.46
C ASP A 158 -7.79 -9.69 -9.41
N ALA A 159 -9.03 -10.15 -9.14
CA ALA A 159 -10.20 -9.76 -9.92
C ALA A 159 -10.50 -8.25 -9.81
N VAL A 160 -10.41 -7.69 -8.60
CA VAL A 160 -10.60 -6.25 -8.37
C VAL A 160 -9.48 -5.44 -9.03
N VAL A 161 -8.22 -5.88 -8.93
CA VAL A 161 -7.09 -5.22 -9.59
C VAL A 161 -7.21 -5.29 -11.12
N SER A 162 -7.67 -6.42 -11.67
CA SER A 162 -7.96 -6.54 -13.10
C SER A 162 -9.01 -5.51 -13.56
N ARG A 163 -10.07 -5.34 -12.76
CA ARG A 163 -11.11 -4.35 -13.04
C ARG A 163 -10.58 -2.92 -12.91
N MET A 164 -9.73 -2.65 -11.91
CA MET A 164 -9.06 -1.36 -11.73
C MET A 164 -8.23 -0.99 -12.98
N HIS A 165 -7.42 -1.91 -13.49
CA HIS A 165 -6.64 -1.72 -14.72
C HIS A 165 -7.54 -1.44 -15.93
N ALA A 166 -8.61 -2.23 -16.10
CA ALA A 166 -9.54 -2.07 -17.21
C ALA A 166 -10.25 -0.71 -17.19
N LEU A 167 -10.79 -0.30 -16.04
CA LEU A 167 -11.47 1.01 -15.89
C LEU A 167 -10.49 2.19 -16.02
N ALA A 168 -9.23 1.99 -15.64
CA ALA A 168 -8.18 2.97 -15.86
C ALA A 168 -7.70 3.02 -17.33
N GLY A 169 -8.23 2.20 -18.23
CA GLY A 169 -7.83 2.14 -19.64
C GLY A 169 -6.42 1.57 -19.86
N ALA A 170 -5.90 0.77 -18.93
CA ALA A 170 -4.62 0.11 -19.10
C ALA A 170 -4.75 -1.10 -20.04
N THR A 171 -3.85 -1.21 -21.03
CA THR A 171 -3.82 -2.32 -21.99
C THR A 171 -2.98 -3.50 -21.50
N THR A 172 -2.12 -3.29 -20.51
CA THR A 172 -1.27 -4.32 -19.90
C THR A 172 -1.22 -4.16 -18.39
N ARG A 173 -1.22 -5.28 -17.66
CA ARG A 173 -1.00 -5.32 -16.22
C ARG A 173 0.49 -5.50 -15.94
N ARG A 174 1.18 -4.43 -15.54
CA ARG A 174 2.61 -4.45 -15.19
C ARG A 174 2.78 -4.29 -13.69
N SER A 175 3.72 -5.03 -13.12
CA SER A 175 4.04 -4.98 -11.70
C SER A 175 5.00 -3.84 -11.37
N LEU A 176 5.01 -3.44 -10.10
CA LEU A 176 6.07 -2.60 -9.54
C LEU A 176 7.31 -3.48 -9.36
N GLU A 177 8.36 -3.24 -10.13
CA GLU A 177 9.59 -4.05 -10.07
C GLU A 177 10.50 -3.58 -8.94
N THR A 178 11.24 -4.51 -8.32
CA THR A 178 12.19 -4.24 -7.23
C THR A 178 13.42 -3.44 -7.67
N ALA A 179 13.72 -3.44 -8.97
CA ALA A 179 14.72 -2.58 -9.59
C ALA A 179 14.01 -1.68 -10.61
N VAL A 180 13.96 -0.39 -10.34
CA VAL A 180 13.45 0.59 -11.31
C VAL A 180 14.66 1.30 -11.92
N PRO A 181 14.91 1.14 -13.23
CA PRO A 181 15.89 1.96 -13.93
C PRO A 181 15.59 3.44 -13.68
N ILE A 182 16.61 4.28 -13.50
CA ILE A 182 16.40 5.70 -13.18
C ILE A 182 15.60 6.43 -14.27
N GLU A 183 15.66 5.91 -15.49
CA GLU A 183 14.89 6.33 -16.65
C GLU A 183 13.38 6.17 -16.45
N ASP A 184 12.95 5.13 -15.72
CA ASP A 184 11.53 4.91 -15.41
C ASP A 184 11.05 5.90 -14.34
N ILE A 185 11.87 6.23 -13.35
CA ILE A 185 11.55 7.30 -12.39
C ILE A 185 11.43 8.63 -13.13
N ARG A 186 12.35 8.93 -14.06
CA ARG A 186 12.28 10.12 -14.94
C ARG A 186 11.04 10.12 -15.82
N ALA A 187 10.71 8.98 -16.44
CA ALA A 187 9.51 8.84 -17.25
C ALA A 187 8.25 9.14 -16.42
N TYR A 188 8.16 8.67 -15.17
CA TYR A 188 7.06 8.99 -14.25
C TYR A 188 6.93 10.49 -13.95
N LEU A 189 8.05 11.20 -13.93
CA LEU A 189 8.08 12.63 -13.67
C LEU A 189 7.70 13.43 -14.91
N GLU A 190 8.17 12.99 -16.07
CA GLU A 190 7.92 13.59 -17.38
C GLU A 190 6.51 13.33 -17.92
N THR A 191 5.89 12.19 -17.58
CA THR A 191 4.53 11.83 -18.02
C THR A 191 3.44 12.74 -17.47
N ASP A 192 3.75 13.59 -16.47
CA ASP A 192 2.77 14.51 -15.89
C ASP A 192 3.18 16.00 -15.87
N TYR A 193 4.33 16.38 -16.44
CA TYR A 193 4.61 17.74 -16.93
C TYR A 193 6.05 17.80 -17.46
N ARG A 194 6.27 18.35 -18.66
CA ARG A 194 7.62 18.70 -19.14
C ARG A 194 8.22 19.75 -18.22
N VAL A 195 9.27 19.41 -17.48
CA VAL A 195 10.13 20.38 -16.80
C VAL A 195 11.40 20.53 -17.62
N HIS A 196 11.58 21.70 -18.23
CA HIS A 196 12.85 22.12 -18.83
C HIS A 196 13.91 22.29 -17.74
N GLY A 197 15.01 21.54 -17.81
CA GLY A 197 16.21 21.82 -17.01
C GLY A 197 17.11 20.59 -16.83
N ASP A 198 18.26 20.59 -17.50
CA ASP A 198 19.30 19.58 -17.40
C ASP A 198 19.96 19.56 -16.02
N SER A 199 19.65 18.57 -15.19
CA SER A 199 20.50 18.18 -14.06
C SER A 199 20.28 16.70 -13.74
N ALA A 200 21.25 15.87 -14.11
CA ALA A 200 21.22 14.43 -13.83
C ALA A 200 21.73 14.17 -12.40
N PHE A 201 20.88 13.60 -11.55
CA PHE A 201 21.30 13.09 -10.23
C PHE A 201 21.27 11.56 -10.19
N THR A 202 22.11 10.98 -9.34
CA THR A 202 22.21 9.53 -9.09
C THR A 202 21.64 9.25 -7.70
N LEU A 203 20.59 8.43 -7.59
CA LEU A 203 20.08 7.95 -6.30
C LEU A 203 20.79 6.63 -5.96
N ARG A 204 21.51 6.57 -4.84
CA ARG A 204 22.01 5.32 -4.24
C ARG A 204 21.19 5.04 -2.99
N VAL A 205 20.48 3.91 -2.97
CA VAL A 205 19.82 3.41 -1.76
C VAL A 205 20.81 2.47 -1.06
N GLY A 206 21.19 2.83 0.17
CA GLY A 206 22.13 2.07 1.00
C GLY A 206 23.48 2.75 1.19
N GLU A 207 23.50 3.79 2.03
CA GLU A 207 24.53 4.13 3.03
C GLU A 207 24.29 5.59 3.46
N VAL A 208 23.81 5.76 4.69
CA VAL A 208 23.93 7.04 5.38
C VAL A 208 25.41 7.18 5.73
N SER A 209 26.14 8.05 5.01
CA SER A 209 27.38 8.61 5.54
C SER A 209 27.26 10.12 5.55
N GLU A 210 27.14 10.68 6.75
CA GLU A 210 27.49 12.08 7.01
C GLU A 210 28.94 12.33 6.60
N ALA A 211 29.20 13.42 5.88
CA ALA A 211 30.47 14.13 5.96
C ALA A 211 30.32 15.57 5.45
N LEU A 212 30.33 16.48 6.44
CA LEU A 212 30.88 17.86 6.48
C LEU A 212 30.77 18.77 5.24
#